data_AF-A0A9W8N6L0-F1
#
_entry.id   AF-A0A9W8N6L0-F1
#
_cell.length_a   1.000
_cell.length_b   1.000
_cell.length_c   1.000
_cell.angle_alpha   90.00
_cell.angle_beta   90.00
_cell.angle_gamma   90.00
#
_symmetry.space_group_name_H-M   'P 1'
#
loop_
_entity.id
_entity.type
_entity.pdbx_description
1 polymer ?
#
loop_
_entity_poly.entity_id
_entity_poly.type
_entity_poly.pdbx_seq_one_letter_code
_entity_poly.pdbx_strand_id
1 'polypeptide(L)'
;MAQNTMYNLVTLIKRLEAATTRLEDIATSTIELPHAVPDLSNALQSPPDQSTTPLRSASSPGTPAVSTPAPQENLPESVEEFDNFINQSVDKYVKASEKIGGLVAEQASKVLDGFKQQRRFLLISTKAKKPDISVSADMSVYQELLKPINEALVAVGNIKESNRGSPVFNQLSAVAEGIMVLAWVTVDNKPFKHVEESLGSAQFFGNRVISEHKDK
;
A
#
# COMPACT_ATOMS: atom_id res chain seq x y z
N MET A 1 29.05 -15.12 24.02
CA MET A 1 28.27 -14.59 22.89
C MET A 1 28.25 -15.49 21.63
N ALA A 2 29.11 -16.50 21.48
CA ALA A 2 29.13 -17.37 20.28
C ALA A 2 28.01 -18.43 20.19
N GLN A 3 27.46 -18.88 21.33
CA GLN A 3 26.46 -19.95 21.38
C GLN A 3 25.10 -19.55 20.78
N ASN A 4 24.71 -18.28 20.91
CA ASN A 4 23.47 -17.75 20.34
C ASN A 4 23.51 -17.64 18.80
N THR A 5 24.69 -17.38 18.23
CA THR A 5 24.90 -17.34 16.77
C THR A 5 24.81 -18.73 16.14
N MET A 6 25.40 -19.74 16.81
CA MET A 6 25.29 -21.16 16.40
C MET A 6 23.84 -21.65 16.39
N TYR A 7 23.05 -21.32 17.42
CA TYR A 7 21.64 -21.72 17.49
C TYR A 7 20.78 -21.05 16.40
N ASN A 8 21.08 -19.81 16.04
CA ASN A 8 20.41 -19.12 14.93
C ASN A 8 20.73 -19.78 13.59
N LEU A 9 22.00 -20.10 13.31
CA LEU A 9 22.41 -20.75 12.05
C LEU A 9 21.76 -22.12 11.86
N VAL A 10 21.74 -22.97 12.89
CA VAL A 10 21.08 -24.29 12.83
C VAL A 10 19.57 -24.15 12.58
N THR A 11 18.94 -23.11 13.14
CA THR A 11 17.52 -22.83 12.93
C THR A 11 17.24 -22.34 11.51
N LEU A 12 18.11 -21.49 10.96
CA LEU A 12 18.01 -21.04 9.57
C LEU A 12 18.16 -22.20 8.60
N ILE A 13 19.14 -23.09 8.83
CA ILE A 13 19.39 -24.26 7.97
C ILE A 13 18.17 -25.18 7.94
N LYS A 14 17.60 -25.51 9.11
CA LYS A 14 16.40 -26.36 9.19
C LYS A 14 15.17 -25.75 8.50
N ARG A 15 15.01 -24.41 8.56
CA ARG A 15 13.93 -23.71 7.85
C ARG A 15 14.13 -23.74 6.33
N LEU A 16 15.39 -23.68 5.88
CA LEU A 16 15.73 -23.71 4.46
C LEU A 16 15.50 -25.10 3.87
N GLU A 17 15.88 -26.17 4.58
CA GLU A 17 15.56 -27.56 4.20
C GLU A 17 14.05 -27.78 4.11
N ALA A 18 13.27 -27.33 5.10
CA ALA A 18 11.82 -27.45 5.09
C ALA A 18 11.14 -26.68 3.93
N ALA A 19 11.69 -25.52 3.55
CA ALA A 19 11.18 -24.74 2.43
C ALA A 19 11.44 -25.45 1.09
N THR A 20 12.62 -26.06 0.93
CA THR A 20 12.98 -26.82 -0.29
C THR A 20 12.14 -28.09 -0.43
N THR A 21 11.93 -28.86 0.65
CA THR A 21 11.05 -30.05 0.61
C THR A 21 9.61 -29.70 0.21
N ARG A 22 9.09 -28.55 0.68
CA ARG A 22 7.74 -28.11 0.33
C ARG A 22 7.62 -27.72 -1.15
N LEU A 23 8.69 -27.19 -1.75
CA LEU A 23 8.69 -26.83 -3.17
C LEU A 23 8.72 -28.08 -4.07
N GLU A 24 9.46 -29.10 -3.66
CA GLU A 24 9.54 -30.40 -4.37
C GLU A 24 8.21 -31.18 -4.32
N ASP A 25 7.49 -31.11 -3.20
CA ASP A 25 6.16 -31.72 -3.04
C ASP A 25 5.10 -31.06 -3.94
N ILE A 26 5.12 -29.72 -4.02
CA ILE A 26 4.22 -28.96 -4.91
C ILE A 26 4.54 -29.27 -6.38
N ALA A 27 5.81 -29.28 -6.77
CA ALA A 27 6.21 -29.56 -8.14
C ALA A 27 5.79 -30.98 -8.61
N THR A 28 5.78 -31.95 -7.71
CA THR A 28 5.37 -33.33 -8.01
C THR A 28 3.85 -33.46 -8.16
N SER A 29 3.08 -32.67 -7.41
CA SER A 29 1.60 -32.70 -7.44
C SER A 29 0.95 -32.02 -8.65
N THR A 30 1.72 -31.28 -9.48
CA THR A 30 1.16 -30.48 -10.59
C THR A 30 1.26 -31.14 -11.98
N ILE A 31 1.74 -32.39 -12.06
CA ILE A 31 2.04 -33.09 -13.33
C ILE A 31 0.99 -34.17 -13.72
N GLU A 32 -0.10 -34.35 -12.98
CA GLU A 32 -1.20 -35.24 -13.41
C GLU A 32 -2.43 -34.45 -13.90
N LEU A 33 -2.62 -34.41 -15.22
CA LEU A 33 -3.83 -33.97 -15.91
C LEU A 33 -4.79 -35.17 -16.11
N PRO A 34 -6.10 -35.04 -15.81
CA PRO A 34 -7.08 -36.09 -16.07
C PRO A 34 -7.67 -35.99 -17.48
N HIS A 35 -7.78 -37.13 -18.17
CA HIS A 35 -8.60 -37.32 -19.37
C HIS A 35 -9.77 -38.25 -19.05
N ALA A 36 -10.97 -37.88 -19.51
CA ALA A 36 -12.04 -38.73 -20.07
C ALA A 36 -13.46 -38.41 -19.55
N VAL A 37 -14.31 -37.98 -20.49
CA VAL A 37 -15.79 -38.09 -20.50
C VAL A 37 -16.20 -39.49 -21.00
N PRO A 38 -17.33 -40.07 -20.57
CA PRO A 38 -18.54 -40.01 -21.41
C PRO A 38 -19.93 -40.03 -20.70
N ASP A 39 -20.85 -39.31 -21.35
CA ASP A 39 -22.28 -39.53 -21.66
C ASP A 39 -23.01 -40.81 -21.14
N LEU A 40 -24.26 -40.67 -20.63
CA LEU A 40 -25.49 -41.19 -21.28
C LEU A 40 -26.78 -40.91 -20.46
N SER A 41 -27.82 -40.64 -21.24
CA SER A 41 -29.22 -40.30 -21.03
C SER A 41 -30.17 -41.43 -20.57
N ASN A 42 -31.22 -41.05 -19.81
CA ASN A 42 -32.60 -41.59 -19.75
C ASN A 42 -33.24 -41.15 -18.41
N ALA A 43 -34.54 -41.01 -18.17
CA ALA A 43 -35.77 -40.80 -18.92
C ALA A 43 -36.89 -40.84 -17.84
N LEU A 44 -37.83 -39.88 -17.88
CA LEU A 44 -39.24 -39.98 -17.44
C LEU A 44 -39.57 -40.55 -16.03
N GLN A 45 -40.15 -39.70 -15.16
CA GLN A 45 -41.47 -39.94 -14.54
C GLN A 45 -41.93 -38.74 -13.68
N SER A 46 -43.23 -38.44 -13.71
CA SER A 46 -43.94 -37.47 -12.85
C SER A 46 -45.13 -38.19 -12.15
N PRO A 47 -45.90 -37.53 -11.26
CA PRO A 47 -46.11 -37.85 -9.83
C PRO A 47 -47.50 -38.53 -9.59
N PRO A 48 -48.03 -38.72 -8.34
CA PRO A 48 -48.68 -37.61 -7.60
C PRO A 48 -48.78 -37.71 -6.04
N ASP A 49 -49.11 -36.56 -5.45
CA ASP A 49 -50.14 -36.28 -4.41
C ASP A 49 -49.95 -36.32 -2.88
N GLN A 50 -50.59 -35.29 -2.28
CA GLN A 50 -51.02 -35.02 -0.89
C GLN A 50 -50.02 -34.45 0.15
N SER A 51 -50.34 -33.49 1.04
CA SER A 51 -51.41 -32.48 1.20
C SER A 51 -51.09 -31.66 2.48
N THR A 52 -51.15 -30.32 2.40
CA THR A 52 -51.72 -29.32 3.37
C THR A 52 -51.34 -29.37 4.87
N THR A 53 -50.83 -28.30 5.52
CA THR A 53 -51.61 -27.14 6.08
C THR A 53 -50.68 -26.13 6.84
N PRO A 54 -51.13 -24.89 7.23
CA PRO A 54 -50.37 -23.63 7.03
C PRO A 54 -50.25 -22.65 8.24
N LEU A 55 -49.80 -21.40 7.95
CA LEU A 55 -49.90 -20.10 8.68
C LEU A 55 -48.81 -19.81 9.73
N ARG A 56 -48.17 -18.63 9.84
CA ARG A 56 -48.76 -17.28 9.96
C ARG A 56 -47.69 -16.19 9.77
N SER A 57 -48.00 -15.15 8.99
CA SER A 57 -47.29 -13.87 8.94
C SER A 57 -47.77 -12.94 10.06
N ALA A 58 -46.86 -12.14 10.62
CA ALA A 58 -47.21 -10.97 11.45
C ALA A 58 -46.22 -9.83 11.19
N SER A 59 -46.65 -8.87 10.38
CA SER A 59 -46.06 -7.55 10.20
C SER A 59 -46.45 -6.64 11.37
N SER A 60 -45.48 -5.97 11.98
CA SER A 60 -45.72 -4.86 12.92
C SER A 60 -45.28 -3.54 12.29
N PRO A 61 -46.13 -2.48 12.27
CA PRO A 61 -45.72 -1.12 11.93
C PRO A 61 -45.26 -0.39 13.21
N GLY A 62 -43.97 -0.04 13.28
CA GLY A 62 -43.39 0.76 14.35
C GLY A 62 -42.78 2.05 13.82
N THR A 63 -43.39 3.17 14.22
CA THR A 63 -42.88 4.56 14.37
C THR A 63 -41.54 4.97 13.71
N PRO A 64 -41.47 6.12 13.01
CA PRO A 64 -40.21 6.65 12.50
C PRO A 64 -39.29 7.05 13.67
N ALA A 65 -38.20 6.31 13.84
CA ALA A 65 -37.13 6.67 14.73
C ALA A 65 -36.48 7.97 14.23
N VAL A 66 -36.56 9.02 15.06
CA VAL A 66 -35.76 10.22 14.93
C VAL A 66 -34.30 9.79 15.03
N SER A 67 -33.56 9.89 13.93
CA SER A 67 -32.14 9.62 13.86
C SER A 67 -31.37 10.68 14.64
N THR A 68 -30.91 10.31 15.84
CA THR A 68 -29.86 11.04 16.55
C THR A 68 -28.66 11.19 15.61
N PRO A 69 -28.10 12.41 15.40
CA PRO A 69 -26.88 12.55 14.62
C PRO A 69 -25.76 11.75 15.28
N ALA A 70 -25.13 10.86 14.52
CA ALA A 70 -23.94 10.14 14.98
C ALA A 70 -22.87 11.16 15.45
N PRO A 71 -22.12 10.88 16.52
CA PRO A 71 -21.02 11.74 16.93
C PRO A 71 -20.07 11.98 15.75
N GLN A 72 -19.89 13.23 15.35
CA GLN A 72 -18.82 13.60 14.43
C GLN A 72 -17.50 13.34 15.16
N GLU A 73 -16.84 12.25 14.81
CA GLU A 73 -15.50 11.96 15.27
C GLU A 73 -14.56 13.00 14.64
N ASN A 74 -14.22 14.04 15.41
CA ASN A 74 -13.26 15.05 14.98
C ASN A 74 -11.91 14.38 14.71
N LEU A 75 -11.22 14.82 13.66
CA LEU A 75 -9.92 14.26 13.31
C LEU A 75 -8.89 14.65 14.39
N PRO A 76 -7.91 13.79 14.68
CA PRO A 76 -6.79 14.18 15.54
C PRO A 76 -6.04 15.38 14.95
N GLU A 77 -5.63 16.33 15.79
CA GLU A 77 -4.93 17.57 15.40
C GLU A 77 -3.73 17.30 14.47
N SER A 78 -2.93 16.28 14.75
CA SER A 78 -1.78 15.91 13.91
C SER A 78 -2.16 15.45 12.50
N VAL A 79 -3.34 14.87 12.32
CA VAL A 79 -3.86 14.48 11.00
C VAL A 79 -4.37 15.74 10.27
N GLU A 80 -5.01 16.66 10.97
CA GLU A 80 -5.47 17.94 10.40
C GLU A 80 -4.28 18.82 9.95
N GLU A 81 -3.22 18.89 10.75
CA GLU A 81 -1.98 19.57 10.36
C GLU A 81 -1.33 18.94 9.12
N PHE A 82 -1.36 17.61 9.03
CA PHE A 82 -0.85 16.91 7.85
C PHE A 82 -1.72 17.15 6.61
N ASP A 83 -3.05 17.23 6.78
CA ASP A 83 -3.97 17.62 5.72
C ASP A 83 -3.67 19.05 5.24
N ASN A 84 -3.41 19.98 6.16
CA ASN A 84 -3.00 21.35 5.82
C ASN A 84 -1.67 21.36 5.06
N PHE A 85 -0.68 20.56 5.48
CA PHE A 85 0.59 20.41 4.78
C PHE A 85 0.40 19.92 3.33
N ILE A 86 -0.46 18.92 3.10
CA ILE A 86 -0.79 18.43 1.76
C ILE A 86 -1.47 19.52 0.94
N ASN A 87 -2.51 20.16 1.49
CA ASN A 87 -3.33 21.15 0.79
C ASN A 87 -2.59 22.46 0.49
N GLN A 88 -1.47 22.71 1.16
CA GLN A 88 -0.65 23.91 0.95
C GLN A 88 0.63 23.58 0.18
N SER A 89 1.55 22.83 0.80
CA SER A 89 2.89 22.62 0.28
C SER A 89 2.92 21.63 -0.88
N VAL A 90 2.29 20.46 -0.70
CA VAL A 90 2.27 19.42 -1.73
C VAL A 90 1.42 19.86 -2.92
N ASP A 91 0.24 20.43 -2.67
CA ASP A 91 -0.64 20.96 -3.72
C ASP A 91 0.02 22.08 -4.54
N LYS A 92 0.75 23.01 -3.90
CA LYS A 92 1.53 24.03 -4.61
C LYS A 92 2.57 23.41 -5.54
N TYR A 93 3.27 22.36 -5.09
CA TYR A 93 4.21 21.62 -5.93
C TYR A 93 3.50 20.93 -7.10
N VAL A 94 2.39 20.23 -6.85
CA VAL A 94 1.62 19.53 -7.89
C VAL A 94 1.13 20.52 -8.95
N LYS A 95 0.53 21.64 -8.55
CA LYS A 95 0.08 22.69 -9.47
C LYS A 95 1.21 23.31 -10.28
N ALA A 96 2.41 23.45 -9.70
CA ALA A 96 3.58 23.92 -10.46
C ALA A 96 4.02 22.88 -11.49
N SER A 97 4.02 21.59 -11.13
CA SER A 97 4.34 20.48 -12.02
C SER A 97 3.33 20.32 -13.14
N GLU A 98 2.04 20.52 -12.87
CA GLU A 98 0.96 20.51 -13.87
C GLU A 98 1.14 21.61 -14.93
N LYS A 99 1.60 22.80 -14.53
CA LYS A 99 1.92 23.89 -15.46
C LYS A 99 3.09 23.55 -16.39
N ILE A 100 4.06 22.77 -15.91
CA ILE A 100 5.17 22.25 -16.73
C ILE A 100 4.65 21.13 -17.65
N GLY A 101 3.77 20.28 -17.14
CA GLY A 101 3.15 19.19 -17.89
C GLY A 101 4.06 17.98 -18.11
N GLY A 102 3.61 17.07 -18.97
CA GLY A 102 4.34 15.86 -19.36
C GLY A 102 4.75 14.98 -18.18
N LEU A 103 5.97 14.44 -18.24
CA LEU A 103 6.53 13.53 -17.23
C LEU A 103 6.63 14.16 -15.83
N VAL A 104 6.81 15.49 -15.75
CA VAL A 104 6.91 16.20 -14.47
C VAL A 104 5.56 16.20 -13.75
N ALA A 105 4.47 16.49 -14.47
CA ALA A 105 3.12 16.41 -13.93
C ALA A 105 2.74 14.97 -13.53
N GLU A 106 3.09 14.00 -14.38
CA GLU A 106 2.84 12.57 -14.10
C GLU A 106 3.54 12.12 -12.81
N GLN A 107 4.83 12.43 -12.66
CA GLN A 107 5.59 12.08 -11.46
C GLN A 107 5.03 12.79 -10.23
N ALA A 108 4.66 14.07 -10.34
CA ALA A 108 4.07 14.82 -9.24
C ALA A 108 2.73 14.24 -8.76
N SER A 109 1.90 13.70 -9.67
CA SER A 109 0.68 12.99 -9.28
C SER A 109 0.99 11.77 -8.40
N LYS A 110 2.05 11.02 -8.70
CA LYS A 110 2.47 9.86 -7.87
C LYS A 110 3.01 10.28 -6.51
N VAL A 111 3.70 11.41 -6.43
CA VAL A 111 4.11 12.00 -5.14
C VAL A 111 2.89 12.36 -4.30
N LEU A 112 1.88 13.02 -4.89
CA LEU A 112 0.63 13.36 -4.20
C LEU A 112 -0.10 12.10 -3.69
N ASP A 113 -0.19 11.07 -4.52
CA ASP A 113 -0.78 9.78 -4.13
C ASP A 113 -0.02 9.19 -2.93
N GLY A 114 1.32 9.24 -2.94
CA GLY A 114 2.16 8.80 -1.83
C GLY A 114 1.86 9.55 -0.51
N PHE A 115 1.73 10.88 -0.56
CA PHE A 115 1.35 11.68 0.62
C PHE A 115 -0.08 11.34 1.10
N LYS A 116 -1.03 11.09 0.20
CA LYS A 116 -2.39 10.65 0.58
C LYS A 116 -2.37 9.27 1.25
N GLN A 117 -1.54 8.34 0.78
CA GLN A 117 -1.38 7.04 1.44
C GLN A 117 -0.68 7.19 2.80
N GLN A 118 0.31 8.07 2.91
CA GLN A 118 0.93 8.39 4.20
C GLN A 118 -0.08 9.00 5.18
N ARG A 119 -0.95 9.90 4.73
CA ARG A 119 -2.06 10.46 5.53
C ARG A 119 -3.00 9.37 6.05
N ARG A 120 -3.35 8.40 5.20
CA ARG A 120 -4.15 7.24 5.60
C ARG A 120 -3.43 6.39 6.65
N PHE A 121 -2.14 6.13 6.47
CA PHE A 121 -1.33 5.40 7.44
C PHE A 121 -1.29 6.10 8.81
N LEU A 122 -1.09 7.42 8.82
CA LEU A 122 -1.12 8.23 10.05
C LEU A 122 -2.48 8.17 10.74
N LEU A 123 -3.59 8.21 10.00
CA LEU A 123 -4.91 8.06 10.62
C LEU A 123 -5.08 6.67 11.26
N ILE A 124 -4.60 5.61 10.62
CA ILE A 124 -4.65 4.24 11.18
C ILE A 124 -3.84 4.17 12.48
N SER A 125 -2.66 4.79 12.54
CA SER A 125 -1.82 4.75 13.74
C SER A 125 -2.44 5.45 14.96
N THR A 126 -3.40 6.36 14.76
CA THR A 126 -4.17 6.97 15.86
C THR A 126 -5.24 6.03 16.43
N LYS A 127 -5.62 4.99 15.69
CA LYS A 127 -6.72 4.07 16.04
C LYS A 127 -6.26 2.65 16.35
N ALA A 128 -5.02 2.31 16.02
CA ALA A 128 -4.48 0.96 16.13
C ALA A 128 -3.11 0.95 16.82
N LYS A 129 -2.77 -0.17 17.46
CA LYS A 129 -1.43 -0.40 17.99
C LYS A 129 -0.47 -0.75 16.86
N LYS A 130 0.81 -0.36 17.01
CA LYS A 130 1.88 -0.80 16.11
C LYS A 130 1.96 -2.34 16.14
N PRO A 131 1.93 -3.03 14.97
CA PRO A 131 2.14 -4.48 14.91
C PRO A 131 3.52 -4.88 15.45
N ASP A 132 3.62 -6.04 16.11
CA ASP A 132 4.90 -6.57 16.58
C ASP A 132 5.67 -7.21 15.41
N ILE A 133 6.68 -6.49 14.91
CA ILE A 133 7.51 -6.92 13.78
C ILE A 133 8.35 -8.19 14.06
N SER A 134 8.44 -8.66 15.31
CA SER A 134 9.08 -9.94 15.63
C SER A 134 8.17 -11.14 15.39
N VAL A 135 6.84 -10.91 15.31
CA VAL A 135 5.83 -11.92 15.07
C VAL A 135 5.48 -11.97 13.59
N SER A 136 5.52 -13.16 12.98
CA SER A 136 5.39 -13.31 11.52
C SER A 136 4.04 -12.80 10.98
N ALA A 137 2.94 -13.02 11.70
CA ALA A 137 1.61 -12.55 11.29
C ALA A 137 1.53 -11.02 11.30
N ASP A 138 2.01 -10.38 12.37
CA ASP A 138 2.03 -8.93 12.53
C ASP A 138 2.98 -8.25 11.54
N MET A 139 4.11 -8.89 11.20
CA MET A 139 5.00 -8.44 10.13
C MET A 139 4.27 -8.36 8.79
N SER A 140 3.46 -9.38 8.43
CA SER A 140 2.67 -9.35 7.19
C SER A 140 1.66 -8.19 7.19
N VAL A 141 0.97 -7.96 8.32
CA VAL A 141 0.06 -6.81 8.46
C VAL A 141 0.81 -5.50 8.30
N TYR A 142 1.99 -5.36 8.91
CA TYR A 142 2.82 -4.16 8.79
C TYR A 142 3.25 -3.91 7.33
N GLN A 143 3.65 -4.96 6.60
CA GLN A 143 3.98 -4.88 5.18
C GLN A 143 2.79 -4.47 4.32
N GLU A 144 1.60 -5.01 4.60
CA GLU A 144 0.36 -4.63 3.91
C GLU A 144 -0.01 -3.16 4.14
N LEU A 145 0.17 -2.66 5.37
CA LEU A 145 -0.05 -1.25 5.70
C LEU A 145 0.88 -0.30 4.93
N LEU A 146 2.14 -0.72 4.71
CA LEU A 146 3.13 0.09 4.00
C LEU A 146 3.07 -0.05 2.48
N LYS A 147 2.47 -1.13 1.96
CA LYS A 147 2.41 -1.43 0.53
C LYS A 147 1.95 -0.24 -0.33
N PRO A 148 0.87 0.49 -0.02
CA PRO A 148 0.42 1.61 -0.84
C PRO A 148 1.44 2.77 -0.90
N ILE A 149 2.20 3.00 0.17
CA ILE A 149 3.29 3.99 0.18
C ILE A 149 4.44 3.49 -0.71
N ASN A 150 4.83 2.23 -0.56
CA ASN A 150 5.89 1.61 -1.38
C ASN A 150 5.57 1.62 -2.88
N GLU A 151 4.31 1.38 -3.26
CA GLU A 151 3.88 1.47 -4.66
C GLU A 151 4.06 2.88 -5.22
N ALA A 152 3.77 3.93 -4.44
CA ALA A 152 4.03 5.30 -4.85
C ALA A 152 5.53 5.59 -4.99
N LEU A 153 6.36 5.13 -4.05
CA LEU A 153 7.83 5.25 -4.11
C LEU A 153 8.37 4.63 -5.41
N VAL A 154 7.96 3.40 -5.69
CA VAL A 154 8.38 2.65 -6.89
C VAL A 154 7.87 3.33 -8.16
N ALA A 155 6.62 3.81 -8.19
CA ALA A 155 6.08 4.50 -9.35
C ALA A 155 6.86 5.78 -9.69
N VAL A 156 7.21 6.58 -8.67
CA VAL A 156 8.02 7.80 -8.85
C VAL A 156 9.41 7.49 -9.40
N GLY A 157 10.07 6.45 -8.87
CA GLY A 157 11.38 5.99 -9.37
C GLY A 157 11.28 5.46 -10.81
N ASN A 158 10.28 4.63 -11.11
CA ASN A 158 10.10 4.06 -12.44
C ASN A 158 9.91 5.11 -13.54
N ILE A 159 9.23 6.23 -13.23
CA ILE A 159 9.06 7.34 -14.19
C ILE A 159 10.42 7.94 -14.55
N LYS A 160 11.31 8.18 -13.59
CA LYS A 160 12.68 8.63 -13.89
C LYS A 160 13.44 7.56 -14.67
N GLU A 161 13.37 6.31 -14.22
CA GLU A 161 14.25 5.22 -14.68
C GLU A 161 13.96 4.83 -16.13
N SER A 162 12.69 4.96 -16.53
CA SER A 162 12.22 4.69 -17.89
C SER A 162 12.46 5.86 -18.85
N ASN A 163 12.84 7.04 -18.35
CA ASN A 163 12.95 8.28 -19.12
C ASN A 163 14.34 8.93 -19.01
N ARG A 164 15.41 8.13 -18.98
CA ARG A 164 16.80 8.60 -18.80
C ARG A 164 17.29 9.60 -19.85
N GLY A 165 16.74 9.55 -21.07
CA GLY A 165 17.07 10.49 -22.16
C GLY A 165 16.23 11.77 -22.17
N SER A 166 15.32 11.94 -21.19
CA SER A 166 14.39 13.07 -21.16
C SER A 166 15.10 14.41 -20.91
N PRO A 167 14.70 15.51 -21.57
CA PRO A 167 15.22 16.83 -21.26
C PRO A 167 14.88 17.31 -19.85
N VAL A 168 13.88 16.70 -19.19
CA VAL A 168 13.50 17.00 -17.81
C VAL A 168 14.09 16.01 -16.79
N PHE A 169 15.14 15.25 -17.18
CA PHE A 169 15.70 14.20 -16.33
C PHE A 169 16.22 14.71 -14.98
N ASN A 170 16.76 15.94 -14.90
CA ASN A 170 17.21 16.52 -13.64
C ASN A 170 16.04 16.82 -12.69
N GLN A 171 14.90 17.27 -13.21
CA GLN A 171 13.67 17.45 -12.42
C GLN A 171 13.18 16.10 -11.91
N LEU A 172 13.13 15.08 -12.79
CA LEU A 172 12.72 13.73 -12.40
C LEU A 172 13.65 13.12 -11.35
N SER A 173 14.95 13.42 -11.44
CA SER A 173 15.97 12.97 -10.48
C SER A 173 15.86 13.66 -9.14
N ALA A 174 15.63 14.97 -9.10
CA ALA A 174 15.42 15.69 -7.84
C ALA A 174 14.27 15.08 -7.03
N VAL A 175 13.18 14.70 -7.70
CA VAL A 175 12.02 14.09 -7.06
C VAL A 175 12.32 12.63 -6.68
N ALA A 176 12.85 11.82 -7.60
CA ALA A 176 13.06 10.40 -7.35
C ALA A 176 14.12 10.11 -6.27
N GLU A 177 15.18 10.92 -6.18
CA GLU A 177 16.16 10.77 -5.09
C GLU A 177 15.65 11.33 -3.76
N GLY A 178 14.67 12.24 -3.78
CA GLY A 178 14.04 12.81 -2.60
C GLY A 178 12.83 12.02 -2.07
N ILE A 179 12.22 11.17 -2.89
CA ILE A 179 10.93 10.54 -2.58
C ILE A 179 10.98 9.60 -1.38
N MET A 180 12.18 9.15 -1.01
CA MET A 180 12.42 8.40 0.23
C MET A 180 11.97 9.13 1.48
N VAL A 181 11.71 10.44 1.42
CA VAL A 181 11.06 11.18 2.51
C VAL A 181 9.79 10.48 3.01
N LEU A 182 9.00 9.83 2.14
CA LEU A 182 7.76 9.15 2.54
C LEU A 182 7.99 7.93 3.46
N ALA A 183 9.21 7.41 3.54
CA ALA A 183 9.56 6.29 4.41
C ALA A 183 9.83 6.70 5.87
N TRP A 184 9.75 7.99 6.23
CA TRP A 184 10.00 8.44 7.62
C TRP A 184 9.12 7.74 8.65
N VAL A 185 7.91 7.33 8.27
CA VAL A 185 6.94 6.63 9.14
C VAL A 185 7.42 5.26 9.62
N THR A 186 8.47 4.69 9.01
CA THR A 186 9.06 3.42 9.41
C THR A 186 10.26 3.60 10.35
N VAL A 187 10.61 4.84 10.72
CA VAL A 187 11.79 5.17 11.51
C VAL A 187 11.38 5.44 12.96
N ASP A 188 11.74 4.52 13.86
CA ASP A 188 11.38 4.62 15.28
C ASP A 188 12.16 5.73 16.02
N ASN A 189 13.41 5.97 15.63
CA ASN A 189 14.29 6.90 16.31
C ASN A 189 14.61 8.11 15.43
N LYS A 190 14.19 9.30 15.86
CA LYS A 190 14.49 10.58 15.20
C LYS A 190 14.09 10.60 13.72
N PRO A 191 12.80 10.40 13.38
CA PRO A 191 12.33 10.38 11.99
C PRO A 191 12.63 11.67 11.21
N PHE A 192 12.78 12.80 11.89
CA PHE A 192 13.17 14.07 11.26
C PHE A 192 14.54 14.00 10.55
N LYS A 193 15.48 13.18 11.04
CA LYS A 193 16.79 13.00 10.39
C LYS A 193 16.67 12.34 9.02
N HIS A 194 15.76 11.37 8.90
CA HIS A 194 15.46 10.72 7.63
C HIS A 194 14.92 11.72 6.60
N VAL A 195 14.10 12.67 7.06
CA VAL A 195 13.59 13.77 6.23
C VAL A 195 14.73 14.71 5.79
N GLU A 196 15.64 15.07 6.69
CA GLU A 196 16.82 15.90 6.37
C GLU A 196 17.76 15.22 5.36
N GLU A 197 18.02 13.93 5.50
CA GLU A 197 18.82 13.14 4.57
C GLU A 197 18.16 13.09 3.17
N SER A 198 16.85 12.85 3.13
CA SER A 198 16.07 12.87 1.88
C SER A 198 16.09 14.23 1.18
N LEU A 199 16.05 15.32 1.97
CA LEU A 199 16.21 16.68 1.45
C LEU A 199 17.59 16.89 0.80
N GLY A 200 18.66 16.41 1.44
CA GLY A 200 20.02 16.49 0.90
C GLY A 200 20.14 15.82 -0.48
N SER A 201 19.56 14.63 -0.63
CA SER A 201 19.51 13.91 -1.91
C SER A 201 18.75 14.67 -2.99
N ALA A 202 17.59 15.24 -2.65
CA ALA A 202 16.79 16.04 -3.58
C ALA A 202 17.52 17.32 -4.02
N GLN A 203 18.22 18.00 -3.09
CA GLN A 203 18.90 19.27 -3.33
C GLN A 203 20.04 19.15 -4.36
N PHE A 204 20.74 18.02 -4.43
CA PHE A 204 21.81 17.84 -5.40
C PHE A 204 21.32 18.05 -6.85
N PHE A 205 20.22 17.43 -7.22
CA PHE A 205 19.60 17.61 -8.54
C PHE A 205 18.76 18.89 -8.60
N GLY A 206 18.08 19.27 -7.52
CA GLY A 206 17.32 20.52 -7.43
C GLY A 206 18.17 21.76 -7.73
N ASN A 207 19.39 21.82 -7.21
CA ASN A 207 20.33 22.92 -7.47
C ASN A 207 20.76 22.97 -8.94
N ARG A 208 20.86 21.82 -9.62
CA ARG A 208 21.12 21.76 -11.06
C ARG A 208 19.95 22.31 -11.86
N VAL A 209 18.72 21.90 -11.51
CA VAL A 209 17.50 22.44 -12.15
C VAL A 209 17.44 23.96 -12.00
N ILE A 210 17.66 24.47 -10.78
CA ILE A 210 17.70 25.93 -10.52
C ILE A 210 18.74 26.58 -11.41
N SER A 211 19.96 26.05 -11.48
CA SER A 211 21.05 26.61 -12.29
C SER A 211 20.71 26.61 -13.79
N GLU A 212 20.04 25.57 -14.30
CA GLU A 212 19.66 25.42 -15.71
C GLU A 212 18.48 26.30 -16.16
N HIS A 213 17.69 26.82 -15.21
CA HIS A 213 16.47 27.57 -15.48
C HIS A 213 16.48 28.99 -14.89
N LYS A 214 17.52 29.38 -14.15
CA LYS A 214 17.59 30.70 -13.49
C LYS A 214 17.48 31.88 -14.45
N ASP A 215 17.98 31.72 -15.67
CA ASP A 215 18.05 32.78 -16.69
C ASP A 215 17.07 32.55 -17.86
N LYS A 216 16.07 31.67 -17.68
CA LYS A 216 15.01 31.37 -18.66
C LYS A 216 13.67 31.88 -18.15
#